data_AF-A0AAD5YGN1-F1
#
_entry.id   AF-A0AAD5YGN1-F1
#
_cell.length_a   1.000
_cell.length_b   1.000
_cell.length_c   1.000
_cell.angle_alpha   90.00
_cell.angle_beta   90.00
_cell.angle_gamma   90.00
#
_symmetry.space_group_name_H-M   'P 1'
#
loop_
_entity.id
_entity.type
_entity.pdbx_description
1 polymer ?
#
loop_
_entity_poly.entity_id
_entity_poly.type
_entity_poly.pdbx_seq_one_letter_code
_entity_poly.pdbx_strand_id
1 'polypeptide(L)'
;MARRLTREARVQGTTLPLSDRHARLFTSVGARLQLNVQVVHDSETRNDNILDELLFLLFSHTSPGSTRDTLLKSLFSRLGPRGLAIRSLLAPKANSSAYLQTLIDMRTGYAYIILSFTLILIPCVSAVFTLKDLYTGQDFFNRWKWETFNDPTHGRVNYVDRDTARAKSLSYVSDSNTFVMRADNTSYVPSGSRGRDSVRISSYDSYDESLIVLDVVHMPEGCSTWPAFWTLSGQGPWPKGGEIDIIEGVNLQQQNLASLHTTPNCVMPNARYQTGSSASNDCDASKNYNTGCNVAFSDDPYSYGHGFNSQGGGYYAMEKTKEDGVRIWFWARSDNNVPSEIKYPLAGGVVSPGPTWGAPSAHFPLGDNCDYDSHFNAHIMVFDLTFCGDWAGNVWSTSGCGVQSCTDYTMPRNLPVVDNNPSQFTNAYWEINSLSVYTPSSGWPF
;
A
#
# COMPACT_ATOMS: atom_id res chain seq x y z
N MET A 1 -40.90 -48.68 8.43
CA MET A 1 -41.55 -48.46 7.12
C MET A 1 -40.44 -48.08 6.13
N ALA A 2 -39.80 -48.99 5.38
CA ALA A 2 -40.26 -49.64 4.13
C ALA A 2 -40.90 -48.61 3.16
N ARG A 3 -40.41 -48.36 1.93
CA ARG A 3 -39.85 -49.26 0.90
C ARG A 3 -38.85 -48.60 -0.05
N ARG A 4 -37.91 -49.43 -0.54
CA ARG A 4 -37.11 -49.32 -1.77
C ARG A 4 -37.98 -49.18 -3.03
N LEU A 5 -37.41 -48.58 -4.09
CA LEU A 5 -37.23 -49.26 -5.39
C LEU A 5 -36.04 -48.66 -6.15
N THR A 6 -35.11 -49.55 -6.47
CA THR A 6 -33.86 -49.41 -7.24
C THR A 6 -34.12 -49.54 -8.75
N ARG A 7 -33.30 -48.87 -9.58
CA ARG A 7 -32.73 -49.48 -10.80
C ARG A 7 -31.31 -48.95 -11.03
N GLU A 8 -30.35 -49.89 -10.99
CA GLU A 8 -28.98 -49.74 -11.49
C GLU A 8 -28.93 -50.14 -12.97
N ALA A 9 -28.00 -49.55 -13.73
CA ALA A 9 -27.17 -50.27 -14.69
C ALA A 9 -25.85 -49.50 -14.88
N ARG A 10 -24.73 -50.19 -14.64
CA ARG A 10 -23.34 -49.71 -14.62
C ARG A 10 -22.61 -50.13 -15.92
N VAL A 11 -21.40 -49.57 -16.09
CA VAL A 11 -20.21 -50.06 -16.83
C VAL A 11 -20.00 -49.32 -18.17
N GLN A 12 -18.88 -48.65 -18.49
CA GLN A 12 -17.44 -48.96 -18.34
C GLN A 12 -16.63 -47.64 -18.49
N GLY A 13 -15.69 -47.29 -17.60
CA GLY A 13 -14.25 -47.38 -17.92
C GLY A 13 -13.47 -46.14 -17.42
N THR A 14 -12.45 -46.36 -16.58
CA THR A 14 -11.11 -45.71 -16.47
C THR A 14 -10.88 -44.36 -17.20
N THR A 15 -10.22 -43.30 -16.70
CA THR A 15 -9.05 -43.17 -15.80
C THR A 15 -8.79 -41.67 -15.52
N LEU A 16 -7.93 -41.40 -14.53
CA LEU A 16 -7.41 -40.11 -14.02
C LEU A 16 -6.73 -39.15 -15.05
N PRO A 17 -6.46 -37.88 -14.66
CA PRO A 17 -6.11 -36.75 -15.54
C PRO A 17 -4.60 -36.60 -15.77
N LEU A 18 -4.19 -35.97 -16.89
CA LEU A 18 -2.84 -35.50 -17.21
C LEU A 18 -2.98 -34.40 -18.28
N SER A 19 -2.66 -33.14 -17.95
CA SER A 19 -1.38 -32.45 -18.18
C SER A 19 -1.12 -32.01 -19.63
N ASP A 20 -1.17 -30.69 -19.83
CA ASP A 20 -0.06 -29.86 -20.33
C ASP A 20 0.57 -30.14 -21.72
N ARG A 21 0.67 -29.04 -22.50
CA ARG A 21 1.68 -28.69 -23.54
C ARG A 21 1.32 -28.75 -25.05
N HIS A 22 1.35 -27.52 -25.61
CA HIS A 22 1.99 -27.06 -26.85
C HIS A 22 1.50 -27.53 -28.24
N ALA A 23 1.06 -26.55 -29.06
CA ALA A 23 1.57 -26.26 -30.42
C ALA A 23 0.85 -25.01 -30.98
N ARG A 24 1.52 -23.85 -31.07
CA ARG A 24 2.22 -23.28 -32.24
C ARG A 24 1.33 -22.79 -33.40
N LEU A 25 1.46 -21.48 -33.64
CA LEU A 25 1.37 -20.67 -34.88
C LEU A 25 0.76 -21.31 -36.14
N PHE A 26 -0.16 -20.57 -36.80
CA PHE A 26 0.05 -20.05 -38.17
C PHE A 26 -0.96 -18.92 -38.50
N THR A 27 -0.51 -18.05 -39.39
CA THR A 27 -1.13 -16.83 -39.91
C THR A 27 -2.09 -17.07 -41.09
N SER A 28 -3.10 -16.18 -41.19
CA SER A 28 -3.79 -15.70 -42.40
C SER A 28 -4.95 -16.49 -43.03
N VAL A 29 -5.83 -15.67 -43.62
CA VAL A 29 -6.90 -15.90 -44.60
C VAL A 29 -8.31 -16.15 -44.04
N GLY A 30 -9.22 -15.25 -44.44
CA GLY A 30 -10.56 -15.10 -43.91
C GLY A 30 -11.49 -16.29 -44.13
N ALA A 31 -12.29 -16.55 -43.10
CA ALA A 31 -13.50 -17.35 -43.18
C ALA A 31 -14.62 -16.60 -42.43
N ARG A 32 -15.73 -16.35 -43.12
CA ARG A 32 -16.97 -15.82 -42.54
C ARG A 32 -17.53 -16.86 -41.56
N LEU A 33 -17.61 -16.55 -40.27
CA LEU A 33 -18.49 -17.26 -39.35
C LEU A 33 -19.93 -16.75 -39.56
N GLN A 34 -20.83 -17.61 -40.04
CA GLN A 34 -22.26 -17.42 -39.87
C GLN A 34 -22.66 -17.99 -38.51
N LEU A 35 -23.08 -17.13 -37.58
CA LEU A 35 -23.76 -17.53 -36.35
C LEU A 35 -25.25 -17.67 -36.65
N ASN A 36 -25.76 -18.89 -36.69
CA ASN A 36 -27.20 -19.15 -36.61
C ASN A 36 -27.60 -19.16 -35.14
N VAL A 37 -28.28 -18.10 -34.69
CA VAL A 37 -28.92 -18.07 -33.37
C VAL A 37 -30.40 -18.42 -33.55
N GLN A 38 -30.80 -19.56 -33.02
CA GLN A 38 -32.20 -19.98 -32.93
C GLN A 38 -32.72 -19.56 -31.55
N VAL A 39 -33.55 -18.52 -31.49
CA VAL A 39 -34.14 -18.04 -30.23
C VAL A 39 -35.41 -18.86 -29.93
N VAL A 40 -35.37 -19.64 -28.86
CA VAL A 40 -36.55 -20.27 -28.26
C VAL A 40 -37.17 -19.27 -27.30
N HIS A 41 -38.45 -18.94 -27.50
CA HIS A 41 -39.22 -18.10 -26.60
C HIS A 41 -39.64 -18.91 -25.38
N ASP A 42 -39.23 -18.48 -24.20
CA ASP A 42 -39.95 -18.81 -22.96
C ASP A 42 -40.39 -17.52 -22.28
N SER A 43 -41.64 -17.50 -21.84
CA SER A 43 -42.34 -16.32 -21.37
C SER A 43 -42.20 -16.22 -19.85
N GLU A 44 -41.49 -15.20 -19.37
CA GLU A 44 -41.76 -14.42 -18.14
C GLU A 44 -40.45 -13.80 -17.64
N THR A 45 -40.29 -12.48 -17.88
CA THR A 45 -39.72 -11.45 -16.96
C THR A 45 -39.30 -10.22 -17.76
N ARG A 46 -39.68 -9.04 -17.26
CA ARG A 46 -39.34 -7.72 -17.81
C ARG A 46 -37.83 -7.48 -17.66
N ASN A 47 -37.16 -7.03 -18.73
CA ASN A 47 -35.88 -6.35 -18.62
C ASN A 47 -35.70 -5.35 -19.76
N ASP A 48 -35.53 -4.08 -19.40
CA ASP A 48 -35.35 -2.91 -20.28
C ASP A 48 -33.92 -2.81 -20.88
N ASN A 49 -33.20 -3.92 -21.05
CA ASN A 49 -31.78 -3.89 -21.46
C ASN A 49 -31.48 -4.44 -22.87
N ILE A 50 -32.49 -4.80 -23.67
CA ILE A 50 -32.25 -5.33 -25.03
C ILE A 50 -31.93 -4.23 -26.05
N LEU A 51 -32.37 -2.99 -25.82
CA LEU A 51 -32.10 -1.86 -26.72
C LEU A 51 -30.66 -1.33 -26.61
N ASP A 52 -30.07 -1.40 -25.43
CA ASP A 52 -28.71 -0.91 -25.18
C ASP A 52 -27.63 -1.88 -25.69
N GLU A 53 -27.84 -3.20 -25.58
CA GLU A 53 -26.90 -4.18 -26.18
C GLU A 53 -26.92 -4.16 -27.72
N LEU A 54 -28.08 -3.89 -28.34
CA LEU A 54 -28.19 -3.74 -29.79
C LEU A 54 -27.56 -2.45 -30.31
N LEU A 55 -27.60 -1.35 -29.53
CA LEU A 55 -26.89 -0.12 -29.88
C LEU A 55 -25.37 -0.27 -29.75
N PHE A 56 -24.88 -0.98 -28.74
CA PHE A 56 -23.44 -1.16 -28.50
C PHE A 56 -22.74 -2.00 -29.59
N LEU A 57 -23.45 -2.99 -30.16
CA LEU A 57 -22.95 -3.79 -31.30
C LEU A 57 -22.97 -3.03 -32.64
N LEU A 58 -23.78 -1.98 -32.78
CA LEU A 58 -23.83 -1.15 -34.00
C LEU A 58 -22.70 -0.11 -34.06
N PHE A 59 -22.14 0.30 -32.91
CA PHE A 59 -21.08 1.31 -32.84
C PHE A 59 -19.66 0.73 -32.80
N SER A 60 -19.50 -0.58 -32.57
CA SER A 60 -18.17 -1.17 -32.40
C SER A 60 -17.49 -1.59 -33.69
N HIS A 61 -18.18 -1.78 -34.82
CA HIS A 61 -17.53 -2.16 -36.09
C HIS A 61 -18.28 -1.59 -37.31
N THR A 62 -17.96 -0.38 -37.79
CA THR A 62 -18.04 -0.02 -39.23
C THR A 62 -17.33 1.30 -39.54
N SER A 63 -16.56 1.31 -40.63
CA SER A 63 -15.92 2.48 -41.27
C SER A 63 -16.95 3.30 -42.08
N PRO A 64 -16.79 4.62 -42.31
CA PRO A 64 -17.86 5.45 -42.85
C PRO A 64 -18.08 5.20 -44.36
N GLY A 65 -19.30 4.81 -44.72
CA GLY A 65 -19.73 4.58 -46.10
C GLY A 65 -21.24 4.26 -46.20
N SER A 66 -21.78 4.30 -47.42
CA SER A 66 -23.21 4.41 -47.81
C SER A 66 -24.18 3.31 -47.36
N THR A 67 -23.86 2.50 -46.36
CA THR A 67 -24.68 1.38 -45.86
C THR A 67 -25.65 1.77 -44.73
N ARG A 68 -25.49 2.96 -44.14
CA ARG A 68 -26.33 3.45 -43.02
C ARG A 68 -27.78 3.72 -43.42
N ASP A 69 -28.00 4.29 -44.61
CA ASP A 69 -29.34 4.69 -45.07
C ASP A 69 -30.21 3.52 -45.54
N THR A 70 -29.61 2.40 -45.96
CA THR A 70 -30.33 1.22 -46.46
C THR A 70 -30.82 0.33 -45.30
N LEU A 71 -30.06 0.25 -44.20
CA LEU A 71 -30.42 -0.53 -43.01
C LEU A 71 -31.54 0.13 -42.19
N LEU A 72 -31.50 1.46 -42.03
CA LEU A 72 -32.55 2.22 -41.35
C LEU A 72 -33.90 2.11 -42.08
N LYS A 73 -33.90 2.18 -43.42
CA LYS A 73 -35.13 2.03 -44.24
C LYS A 73 -35.76 0.63 -44.14
N SER A 74 -34.95 -0.42 -43.93
CA SER A 74 -35.48 -1.78 -43.75
C SER A 74 -36.13 -1.97 -42.37
N LEU A 75 -35.55 -1.34 -41.32
CA LEU A 75 -36.02 -1.46 -39.94
C LEU A 75 -37.40 -0.80 -39.73
N PHE A 76 -37.66 0.34 -40.39
CA PHE A 76 -38.94 1.05 -40.28
C PHE A 76 -40.10 0.39 -41.06
N SER A 77 -39.83 -0.57 -41.95
CA SER A 77 -40.87 -1.27 -42.73
C SER A 77 -41.53 -2.44 -41.99
N ARG A 78 -41.02 -2.83 -40.82
CA ARG A 78 -41.48 -4.00 -40.04
C ARG A 78 -42.25 -3.65 -38.76
N LEU A 79 -42.43 -2.36 -38.45
CA LEU A 79 -43.26 -1.91 -37.34
C LEU A 79 -44.67 -1.62 -37.85
N GLY A 80 -45.59 -2.57 -37.63
CA GLY A 80 -47.01 -2.42 -37.89
C GLY A 80 -47.69 -1.31 -37.06
N PRO A 81 -49.03 -1.25 -37.02
CA PRO A 81 -49.80 -0.03 -36.71
C PRO A 81 -49.87 0.33 -35.20
N ARG A 82 -48.72 0.55 -34.55
CA ARG A 82 -48.61 1.22 -33.23
C ARG A 82 -47.43 2.19 -33.15
N GLY A 83 -47.11 2.86 -34.26
CA GLY A 83 -46.20 4.00 -34.31
C GLY A 83 -46.95 5.26 -34.71
N LEU A 84 -47.70 5.86 -33.79
CA LEU A 84 -48.43 7.10 -34.03
C LEU A 84 -48.10 8.13 -32.95
N ALA A 85 -46.87 8.61 -33.01
CA ALA A 85 -46.43 9.94 -32.59
C ALA A 85 -45.17 10.22 -33.40
N ILE A 86 -44.95 11.46 -33.84
CA ILE A 86 -43.95 11.85 -34.86
C ILE A 86 -44.48 11.75 -36.30
N ARG A 87 -45.67 12.29 -36.54
CA ARG A 87 -46.06 12.86 -37.84
C ARG A 87 -46.84 14.15 -37.61
N SER A 88 -46.17 15.21 -37.16
CA SER A 88 -46.77 16.55 -37.12
C SER A 88 -45.75 17.70 -37.19
N LEU A 89 -44.58 17.51 -37.80
CA LEU A 89 -43.55 18.56 -37.86
C LEU A 89 -42.98 18.80 -39.25
N LEU A 90 -43.76 18.60 -40.32
CA LEU A 90 -43.37 19.06 -41.66
C LEU A 90 -44.61 19.46 -42.48
N ALA A 91 -45.10 20.68 -42.25
CA ALA A 91 -45.93 21.40 -43.22
C ALA A 91 -45.52 22.87 -43.22
N PRO A 92 -45.19 23.47 -44.39
CA PRO A 92 -44.72 24.84 -44.46
C PRO A 92 -45.91 25.79 -44.45
N LYS A 93 -45.99 26.69 -43.46
CA LYS A 93 -46.78 27.92 -43.58
C LYS A 93 -45.87 29.12 -43.40
N ALA A 94 -45.89 29.95 -44.43
CA ALA A 94 -45.18 31.20 -44.53
C ALA A 94 -45.53 32.15 -43.38
N ASN A 95 -44.51 32.69 -42.72
CA ASN A 95 -44.39 34.12 -42.45
C ASN A 95 -42.97 34.44 -41.99
N SER A 96 -42.33 35.26 -42.79
CA SER A 96 -40.98 35.81 -42.67
C SER A 96 -40.92 36.88 -41.58
N SER A 97 -40.32 36.55 -40.43
CA SER A 97 -39.58 37.47 -39.54
C SER A 97 -39.06 36.79 -38.25
N ALA A 98 -39.48 35.58 -37.91
CA ALA A 98 -39.08 34.90 -36.67
C ALA A 98 -37.92 33.88 -36.82
N TYR A 99 -37.51 33.57 -38.06
CA TYR A 99 -36.50 32.54 -38.33
C TYR A 99 -35.04 33.01 -38.19
N LEU A 100 -34.79 34.31 -38.11
CA LEU A 100 -33.42 34.83 -38.04
C LEU A 100 -32.88 34.90 -36.60
N GLN A 101 -33.74 34.88 -35.58
CA GLN A 101 -33.31 34.88 -34.18
C GLN A 101 -33.06 33.47 -33.64
N THR A 102 -33.76 32.45 -34.15
CA THR A 102 -33.60 31.05 -33.70
C THR A 102 -32.38 30.34 -34.32
N LEU A 103 -31.78 30.90 -35.36
CA LEU A 103 -30.55 30.39 -35.97
C LEU A 103 -29.27 30.93 -35.33
N ILE A 104 -29.37 31.97 -34.50
CA ILE A 104 -28.22 32.53 -33.74
C ILE A 104 -28.09 31.84 -32.37
N ASP A 105 -29.18 31.44 -31.72
CA ASP A 105 -29.14 30.72 -30.44
C ASP A 105 -28.84 29.21 -30.56
N MET A 106 -28.97 28.63 -31.76
CA MET A 106 -28.56 27.25 -32.02
C MET A 106 -27.10 27.09 -32.46
N ARG A 107 -26.30 28.16 -32.56
CA ARG A 107 -24.85 28.05 -32.82
C ARG A 107 -23.98 28.20 -31.57
N THR A 108 -24.54 28.71 -30.48
CA THR A 108 -23.87 28.80 -29.18
C THR A 108 -24.15 27.59 -28.29
N GLY A 109 -25.34 26.96 -28.36
CA GLY A 109 -25.69 25.81 -27.50
C GLY A 109 -24.95 24.49 -27.80
N TYR A 110 -24.65 24.19 -29.07
CA TYR A 110 -23.93 22.94 -29.42
C TYR A 110 -22.41 23.06 -29.24
N ALA A 111 -21.87 24.28 -29.18
CA ALA A 111 -20.46 24.50 -28.85
C ALA A 111 -20.16 24.18 -27.38
N TYR A 112 -21.12 24.35 -26.46
CA TYR A 112 -20.94 24.01 -25.04
C TYR A 112 -21.24 22.54 -24.69
N ILE A 113 -22.05 21.84 -25.49
CA ILE A 113 -22.35 20.41 -25.26
C ILE A 113 -21.24 19.50 -25.85
N ILE A 114 -20.51 19.97 -26.87
CA ILE A 114 -19.34 19.24 -27.40
C ILE A 114 -18.07 19.57 -26.58
N LEU A 115 -18.02 20.68 -25.85
CA LEU A 115 -16.91 21.03 -24.96
C LEU A 115 -16.96 20.36 -23.57
N SER A 116 -18.04 19.64 -23.24
CA SER A 116 -18.23 19.01 -21.92
C SER A 116 -18.08 17.48 -21.93
N PHE A 117 -17.65 16.88 -23.05
CA PHE A 117 -17.36 15.45 -23.16
C PHE A 117 -15.96 15.10 -23.67
N THR A 118 -15.01 16.05 -23.65
CA THR A 118 -13.61 15.68 -23.53
C THR A 118 -13.30 15.48 -22.06
N LEU A 119 -13.75 14.34 -21.50
CA LEU A 119 -13.01 13.72 -20.41
C LEU A 119 -11.61 13.51 -20.98
N ILE A 120 -10.68 14.42 -20.64
CA ILE A 120 -9.27 14.14 -20.84
C ILE A 120 -9.04 12.92 -19.97
N LEU A 121 -8.99 11.74 -20.59
CA LEU A 121 -8.29 10.59 -20.04
C LEU A 121 -6.84 11.06 -19.92
N ILE A 122 -6.55 11.85 -18.89
CA ILE A 122 -5.18 12.02 -18.42
C ILE A 122 -4.84 10.61 -17.98
N PRO A 123 -3.95 9.88 -18.65
CA PRO A 123 -3.45 8.66 -18.09
C PRO A 123 -2.90 9.05 -16.72
N CYS A 124 -3.53 8.57 -15.65
CA CYS A 124 -2.90 8.57 -14.34
C CYS A 124 -1.72 7.63 -14.50
N VAL A 125 -0.57 8.18 -14.88
CA VAL A 125 0.67 7.43 -15.00
C VAL A 125 1.09 7.15 -13.57
N SER A 126 0.62 6.04 -13.02
CA SER A 126 1.16 5.53 -11.76
C SER A 126 2.60 5.09 -12.02
N ALA A 127 3.49 5.44 -11.08
CA ALA A 127 4.87 4.98 -11.14
C ALA A 127 4.91 3.44 -11.16
N VAL A 128 5.70 2.90 -12.09
CA VAL A 128 5.88 1.46 -12.26
C VAL A 128 7.24 1.08 -11.69
N PHE A 129 7.26 0.30 -10.62
CA PHE A 129 8.46 -0.14 -9.94
C PHE A 129 8.79 -1.59 -10.25
N THR A 130 10.07 -1.89 -10.44
CA THR A 130 10.59 -3.25 -10.66
C THR A 130 11.39 -3.71 -9.45
N LEU A 131 11.24 -5.00 -9.07
CA LEU A 131 11.98 -5.58 -7.96
C LEU A 131 13.48 -5.40 -8.17
N LYS A 132 14.11 -4.73 -7.21
CA LYS A 132 15.53 -4.43 -7.22
C LYS A 132 16.28 -5.35 -6.25
N ASP A 133 15.79 -5.43 -5.02
CA ASP A 133 16.39 -6.24 -3.97
C ASP A 133 15.33 -6.94 -3.11
N LEU A 134 15.64 -8.16 -2.69
CA LEU A 134 14.83 -8.98 -1.79
C LEU A 134 15.73 -9.45 -0.65
N TYR A 135 15.31 -9.20 0.59
CA TYR A 135 15.98 -9.67 1.80
C TYR A 135 15.10 -10.68 2.51
N THR A 136 15.58 -11.91 2.68
CA THR A 136 14.92 -12.99 3.42
C THR A 136 15.92 -13.74 4.30
N GLY A 137 15.48 -14.26 5.44
CA GLY A 137 16.29 -15.13 6.30
C GLY A 137 17.73 -14.64 6.51
N GLN A 138 18.70 -15.35 5.93
CA GLN A 138 20.14 -15.07 6.11
C GLN A 138 20.61 -13.76 5.46
N ASP A 139 19.85 -13.15 4.56
CA ASP A 139 20.22 -11.88 3.93
C ASP A 139 20.40 -10.77 4.98
N PHE A 140 19.60 -10.78 6.05
CA PHE A 140 19.72 -9.85 7.16
C PHE A 140 21.03 -10.00 7.96
N PHE A 141 21.64 -11.19 7.94
CA PHE A 141 22.98 -11.38 8.54
C PHE A 141 24.12 -10.95 7.61
N ASN A 142 23.92 -11.11 6.30
CA ASN A 142 24.99 -11.04 5.31
C ASN A 142 25.06 -9.70 4.58
N ARG A 143 23.92 -8.99 4.48
CA ARG A 143 23.76 -7.79 3.65
C ARG A 143 23.39 -6.55 4.46
N TRP A 144 23.51 -6.64 5.78
CA TRP A 144 23.26 -5.55 6.70
C TRP A 144 24.44 -5.34 7.64
N LYS A 145 24.68 -4.08 7.97
CA LYS A 145 25.64 -3.66 8.97
C LYS A 145 25.01 -3.75 10.35
N TRP A 146 25.77 -4.26 11.31
CA TRP A 146 25.38 -4.39 12.71
C TRP A 146 25.98 -3.25 13.51
N GLU A 147 25.14 -2.36 14.00
CA GLU A 147 25.56 -1.12 14.65
C GLU A 147 25.75 -1.35 16.15
N THR A 148 26.89 -0.94 16.70
CA THR A 148 27.21 -1.16 18.13
C THR A 148 27.47 0.13 18.91
N PHE A 149 27.31 1.29 18.27
CA PHE A 149 27.52 2.59 18.88
C PHE A 149 26.48 2.90 19.97
N ASN A 150 26.76 3.89 20.83
CA ASN A 150 25.82 4.37 21.84
C ASN A 150 24.55 4.93 21.20
N ASP A 151 23.40 4.58 21.75
CA ASP A 151 22.11 4.94 21.18
C ASP A 151 21.97 6.47 21.02
N PRO A 152 21.72 7.00 19.81
CA PRO A 152 21.63 8.43 19.56
C PRO A 152 20.43 9.08 20.26
N THR A 153 19.40 8.28 20.57
CA THR A 153 18.20 8.68 21.32
C THR A 153 18.31 8.40 22.82
N HIS A 154 19.54 8.16 23.30
CA HIS A 154 19.89 8.00 24.71
C HIS A 154 19.12 6.89 25.44
N GLY A 155 18.69 5.85 24.72
CA GLY A 155 18.00 4.72 25.28
C GLY A 155 18.85 3.88 26.24
N ARG A 156 18.15 3.15 27.11
CA ARG A 156 18.72 2.15 28.04
C ARG A 156 19.01 0.85 27.30
N VAL A 157 19.82 0.93 26.26
CA VAL A 157 20.11 -0.18 25.34
C VAL A 157 21.62 -0.39 25.15
N ASN A 158 22.01 -1.64 24.97
CA ASN A 158 23.33 -2.02 24.48
C ASN A 158 23.17 -2.72 23.13
N TYR A 159 23.41 -1.99 22.04
CA TYR A 159 23.42 -2.61 20.72
C TYR A 159 24.65 -3.49 20.57
N VAL A 160 24.43 -4.78 20.31
CA VAL A 160 25.49 -5.79 20.19
C VAL A 160 25.81 -6.09 18.73
N ASP A 161 27.04 -6.54 18.47
CA ASP A 161 27.44 -7.00 17.15
C ASP A 161 26.72 -8.29 16.73
N ARG A 162 26.86 -8.63 15.44
CA ARG A 162 26.27 -9.83 14.82
C ARG A 162 26.59 -11.13 15.55
N ASP A 163 27.86 -11.34 15.90
CA ASP A 163 28.31 -12.63 16.42
C ASP A 163 27.84 -12.79 17.87
N THR A 164 27.85 -11.71 18.64
CA THR A 164 27.23 -11.62 19.98
C THR A 164 25.72 -11.86 19.90
N ALA A 165 25.01 -11.22 18.96
CA ALA A 165 23.58 -11.41 18.77
C ALA A 165 23.22 -12.87 18.48
N ARG A 166 23.99 -13.56 17.62
CA ARG A 166 23.79 -14.99 17.34
C ARG A 166 24.12 -15.86 18.55
N ALA A 167 25.24 -15.61 19.22
CA ALA A 167 25.65 -16.39 20.38
C ALA A 167 24.64 -16.31 21.53
N LYS A 168 24.05 -15.12 21.74
CA LYS A 168 22.99 -14.88 22.72
C LYS A 168 21.59 -15.19 22.21
N SER A 169 21.47 -15.72 20.98
CA SER A 169 20.21 -15.97 20.28
C SER A 169 19.32 -14.73 20.10
N LEU A 170 19.84 -13.52 20.27
CA LEU A 170 19.11 -12.27 20.03
C LEU A 170 18.77 -12.07 18.55
N SER A 171 19.47 -12.77 17.66
CA SER A 171 19.05 -12.85 16.26
C SER A 171 19.33 -14.22 15.67
N TYR A 172 18.41 -14.67 14.82
CA TYR A 172 18.46 -15.98 14.17
C TYR A 172 17.50 -16.01 12.98
N VAL A 173 17.65 -17.04 12.14
CA VAL A 173 16.68 -17.38 11.10
C VAL A 173 15.88 -18.58 11.61
N SER A 174 14.55 -18.48 11.60
CA SER A 174 13.67 -19.56 12.01
C SER A 174 13.66 -20.71 10.99
N ASP A 175 13.09 -21.84 11.37
CA ASP A 175 12.90 -22.98 10.46
C ASP A 175 11.98 -22.64 9.28
N SER A 176 11.13 -21.61 9.43
CA SER A 176 10.26 -21.07 8.38
C SER A 176 10.95 -20.01 7.51
N ASN A 177 12.27 -19.84 7.63
CA ASN A 177 13.08 -18.84 6.93
C ASN A 177 12.71 -17.37 7.26
N THR A 178 12.04 -17.12 8.40
CA THR A 178 11.82 -15.76 8.91
C THR A 178 13.08 -15.28 9.64
N PHE A 179 13.41 -14.00 9.50
CA PHE A 179 14.48 -13.39 10.29
C PHE A 179 13.91 -12.84 11.59
N VAL A 180 14.53 -13.19 12.71
CA VAL A 180 14.14 -12.69 14.03
C VAL A 180 15.28 -11.87 14.61
N MET A 181 14.96 -10.68 15.13
CA MET A 181 15.83 -9.89 15.99
C MET A 181 15.07 -9.42 17.24
N ARG A 182 15.65 -9.61 18.43
CA ARG A 182 14.97 -9.43 19.71
C ARG A 182 15.82 -8.80 20.79
N ALA A 183 15.16 -8.25 21.80
CA ALA A 183 15.76 -7.89 23.07
C ALA A 183 16.27 -9.13 23.83
N ASP A 184 17.27 -8.96 24.68
CA ASP A 184 17.54 -9.91 25.76
C ASP A 184 16.32 -9.92 26.69
N ASN A 185 15.71 -11.10 26.89
CA ASN A 185 14.54 -11.29 27.75
C ASN A 185 14.82 -12.21 28.96
N THR A 186 16.10 -12.43 29.29
CA THR A 186 16.51 -13.38 30.35
C THR A 186 17.43 -12.76 31.40
N SER A 187 18.30 -11.84 30.99
CA SER A 187 19.34 -11.28 31.84
C SER A 187 18.87 -10.01 32.56
N TYR A 188 19.26 -9.88 33.83
CA TYR A 188 19.29 -8.61 34.52
C TYR A 188 20.37 -7.71 33.92
N VAL A 189 20.09 -6.41 33.82
CA VAL A 189 21.05 -5.42 33.30
C VAL A 189 21.95 -4.95 34.44
N PRO A 190 23.28 -5.11 34.35
CA PRO A 190 24.18 -4.64 35.40
C PRO A 190 24.12 -3.12 35.57
N SER A 191 24.23 -2.67 36.82
CA SER A 191 24.39 -1.24 37.13
C SER A 191 25.64 -0.67 36.46
N GLY A 192 25.53 0.53 35.90
CA GLY A 192 26.62 1.19 35.16
C GLY A 192 26.88 0.67 33.74
N SER A 193 26.21 -0.39 33.28
CA SER A 193 26.25 -0.81 31.87
C SER A 193 25.48 0.16 30.97
N ARG A 194 25.59 0.02 29.64
CA ARG A 194 24.83 0.83 28.67
C ARG A 194 23.32 0.60 28.78
N GLY A 195 22.90 -0.65 28.92
CA GLY A 195 21.50 -1.02 29.00
C GLY A 195 21.25 -2.48 28.62
N ARG A 196 19.98 -2.80 28.34
CA ARG A 196 19.57 -4.14 27.90
C ARG A 196 20.10 -4.43 26.50
N ASP A 197 20.64 -5.62 26.30
CA ASP A 197 21.13 -6.03 24.98
C ASP A 197 19.98 -6.07 23.98
N SER A 198 20.22 -5.46 22.82
CA SER A 198 19.31 -5.43 21.68
C SER A 198 20.13 -5.29 20.40
N VAL A 199 19.45 -5.14 19.27
CA VAL A 199 20.08 -5.11 17.95
C VAL A 199 19.61 -3.88 17.18
N ARG A 200 20.56 -3.26 16.48
CA ARG A 200 20.31 -2.26 15.45
C ARG A 200 21.07 -2.68 14.20
N ILE A 201 20.36 -2.78 13.08
CA ILE A 201 20.95 -3.09 11.78
C ILE A 201 20.61 -2.01 10.76
N SER A 202 21.56 -1.71 9.87
CA SER A 202 21.39 -0.79 8.75
C SER A 202 21.75 -1.44 7.43
N SER A 203 21.00 -1.17 6.36
CA SER A 203 21.31 -1.74 5.05
C SER A 203 22.61 -1.15 4.50
N TYR A 204 23.37 -1.94 3.75
CA TYR A 204 24.52 -1.38 3.00
C TYR A 204 24.05 -0.57 1.78
N ASP A 205 23.02 -1.07 1.11
CA ASP A 205 22.46 -0.44 -0.08
C ASP A 205 21.55 0.73 0.32
N SER A 206 21.53 1.77 -0.52
CA SER A 206 20.64 2.92 -0.40
C SER A 206 19.86 3.17 -1.69
N TYR A 207 18.65 3.73 -1.53
CA TYR A 207 17.70 3.91 -2.63
C TYR A 207 17.09 5.31 -2.57
N ASP A 208 17.06 6.01 -3.70
CA ASP A 208 16.50 7.36 -3.78
C ASP A 208 14.98 7.32 -3.96
N GLU A 209 14.50 7.16 -5.19
CA GLU A 209 13.10 6.82 -5.45
C GLU A 209 12.90 5.31 -5.32
N SER A 210 11.96 4.89 -4.47
CA SER A 210 11.74 3.47 -4.20
C SER A 210 10.34 3.19 -3.67
N LEU A 211 9.92 1.95 -3.85
CA LEU A 211 8.82 1.32 -3.14
C LEU A 211 9.40 0.19 -2.29
N ILE A 212 9.23 0.29 -0.98
CA ILE A 212 9.71 -0.68 0.00
C ILE A 212 8.50 -1.40 0.56
N VAL A 213 8.51 -2.74 0.50
CA VAL A 213 7.45 -3.60 1.02
C VAL A 213 8.03 -4.48 2.11
N LEU A 214 7.58 -4.28 3.34
CA LEU A 214 7.91 -5.10 4.49
C LEU A 214 6.75 -6.05 4.80
N ASP A 215 7.03 -7.35 4.73
CA ASP A 215 6.16 -8.42 5.24
C ASP A 215 6.66 -8.83 6.64
N VAL A 216 5.93 -8.43 7.68
CA VAL A 216 6.31 -8.60 9.08
C VAL A 216 5.24 -9.41 9.84
N VAL A 217 5.69 -10.46 10.53
CA VAL A 217 4.83 -11.39 11.31
C VAL A 217 4.61 -10.86 12.72
N HIS A 218 5.66 -10.28 13.30
CA HIS A 218 5.65 -9.78 14.67
C HIS A 218 6.54 -8.54 14.77
N MET A 219 6.12 -7.55 15.54
CA MET A 219 6.93 -6.38 15.91
C MET A 219 7.07 -6.28 17.42
N PRO A 220 8.13 -5.63 17.94
CA PRO A 220 8.32 -5.53 19.38
C PRO A 220 7.15 -4.81 20.06
N GLU A 221 6.74 -5.33 21.21
CA GLU A 221 5.75 -4.70 22.07
C GLU A 221 6.20 -4.72 23.54
N GLY A 222 5.58 -3.84 24.33
CA GLY A 222 5.66 -3.87 25.78
C GLY A 222 6.12 -2.55 26.37
N CYS A 223 6.06 -2.48 27.69
CA CYS A 223 6.57 -1.32 28.39
C CYS A 223 8.07 -1.13 28.15
N SER A 224 8.47 0.14 28.06
CA SER A 224 9.83 0.60 27.80
C SER A 224 10.30 0.43 26.36
N THR A 225 9.65 -0.37 25.51
CA THR A 225 10.14 -0.60 24.14
C THR A 225 9.92 0.62 23.26
N TRP A 226 10.90 0.90 22.41
CA TRP A 226 10.81 1.84 21.30
C TRP A 226 11.42 1.17 20.06
N PRO A 227 10.63 0.36 19.35
CA PRO A 227 11.07 -0.22 18.08
C PRO A 227 10.85 0.76 16.92
N ALA A 228 11.71 0.64 15.91
CA ALA A 228 11.56 1.39 14.68
C ALA A 228 11.96 0.54 13.46
N PHE A 229 11.17 0.66 12.39
CA PHE A 229 11.59 0.38 11.02
C PHE A 229 11.47 1.66 10.21
N TRP A 230 12.61 2.15 9.72
CA TRP A 230 12.73 3.50 9.20
C TRP A 230 13.83 3.60 8.17
N THR A 231 13.95 4.76 7.53
CA THR A 231 14.95 5.04 6.51
C THR A 231 15.56 6.41 6.72
N LEU A 232 16.82 6.58 6.35
CA LEU A 232 17.52 7.87 6.44
C LEU A 232 18.58 8.01 5.35
N SER A 233 18.94 9.25 5.02
CA SER A 233 20.03 9.60 4.11
C SER A 233 21.31 8.80 4.39
N GLY A 234 21.75 8.03 3.38
CA GLY A 234 23.02 7.30 3.45
C GLY A 234 24.26 8.21 3.41
N GLN A 235 24.08 9.50 3.09
CA GLN A 235 25.18 10.47 2.99
C GLN A 235 25.39 11.24 4.30
N GLY A 236 24.32 11.50 5.05
CA GLY A 236 24.33 12.34 6.24
C GLY A 236 24.94 13.74 6.03
N PRO A 237 25.30 14.43 7.13
CA PRO A 237 24.87 14.14 8.50
C PRO A 237 23.36 14.38 8.65
N TRP A 238 22.70 13.62 9.53
CA TRP A 238 21.29 13.85 9.87
C TRP A 238 21.04 15.29 10.39
N PRO A 239 19.92 15.95 10.05
CA PRO A 239 18.79 15.47 9.25
C PRO A 239 18.94 15.74 7.73
N LYS A 240 20.16 16.05 7.25
CA LYS A 240 20.39 16.37 5.84
C LYS A 240 20.16 15.15 4.95
N GLY A 241 19.28 15.32 3.98
CA GLY A 241 18.84 14.25 3.08
C GLY A 241 17.71 13.40 3.64
N GLY A 242 17.18 13.74 4.82
CA GLY A 242 15.89 13.26 5.31
C GLY A 242 15.94 11.95 6.09
N GLU A 243 14.87 11.75 6.85
CA GLU A 243 14.50 10.54 7.58
C GLU A 243 12.99 10.30 7.44
N ILE A 244 12.62 9.02 7.32
CA ILE A 244 11.24 8.53 7.18
C ILE A 244 11.04 7.37 8.14
N ASP A 245 10.20 7.59 9.14
CA ASP A 245 9.77 6.57 10.08
C ASP A 245 8.53 5.88 9.52
N ILE A 246 8.70 4.60 9.17
CA ILE A 246 7.64 3.81 8.51
C ILE A 246 6.81 3.10 9.57
N ILE A 247 7.50 2.43 10.52
CA ILE A 247 6.90 1.84 11.70
C ILE A 247 7.63 2.41 12.92
N GLU A 248 6.92 3.14 13.77
CA GLU A 248 7.48 3.69 15.00
C GLU A 248 6.41 3.89 16.07
N GLY A 249 6.81 3.64 17.31
CA GLY A 249 5.99 3.92 18.48
C GLY A 249 6.72 3.56 19.76
N VAL A 250 6.07 3.83 20.89
CA VAL A 250 6.66 3.66 22.21
C VAL A 250 5.71 3.02 23.20
N ASN A 251 6.28 2.23 24.12
CA ASN A 251 5.56 1.59 25.21
C ASN A 251 4.35 0.76 24.72
N LEU A 252 3.16 1.02 25.28
CA LEU A 252 1.92 0.29 24.99
C LEU A 252 1.05 0.98 23.91
N GLN A 253 1.64 1.84 23.07
CA GLN A 253 0.92 2.39 21.94
C GLN A 253 0.38 1.26 21.04
N GLN A 254 -0.79 1.49 20.45
CA GLN A 254 -1.48 0.52 19.58
C GLN A 254 -1.61 1.00 18.13
N GLN A 255 -1.31 2.28 17.89
CA GLN A 255 -1.39 2.90 16.59
C GLN A 255 0.01 3.29 16.14
N ASN A 256 0.34 2.97 14.90
CA ASN A 256 1.61 3.34 14.30
C ASN A 256 1.69 4.87 14.14
N LEU A 257 2.88 5.43 14.35
CA LEU A 257 3.18 6.82 14.01
C LEU A 257 4.19 6.83 12.87
N ALA A 258 3.76 7.27 11.68
CA ALA A 258 4.68 7.53 10.59
C ALA A 258 5.11 9.00 10.62
N SER A 259 6.39 9.27 10.41
CA SER A 259 6.98 10.62 10.55
C SER A 259 8.00 10.92 9.46
N LEU A 260 8.18 12.21 9.15
CA LEU A 260 9.33 12.72 8.42
C LEU A 260 10.12 13.71 9.27
N HIS A 261 11.44 13.61 9.16
CA HIS A 261 12.40 14.53 9.77
C HIS A 261 13.32 15.08 8.67
N THR A 262 13.32 16.40 8.51
CA THR A 262 14.03 17.08 7.43
C THR A 262 14.83 18.28 7.92
N THR A 263 15.59 18.87 7.01
CA THR A 263 16.10 20.24 7.17
C THR A 263 14.97 21.29 7.15
N PRO A 264 15.24 22.55 7.54
CA PRO A 264 14.22 23.60 7.60
C PRO A 264 13.50 23.89 6.27
N ASN A 265 12.24 24.31 6.36
CA ASN A 265 11.34 24.64 5.24
C ASN A 265 10.78 23.41 4.50
N CYS A 266 10.29 22.44 5.28
CA CYS A 266 9.44 21.36 4.78
C CYS A 266 8.17 21.32 5.64
N VAL A 267 7.03 21.72 5.07
CA VAL A 267 5.75 21.76 5.78
C VAL A 267 4.66 21.09 4.95
N MET A 268 3.96 20.16 5.58
CA MET A 268 2.85 19.43 4.99
C MET A 268 1.57 20.28 4.93
N PRO A 269 0.76 20.14 3.86
CA PRO A 269 -0.56 20.76 3.82
C PRO A 269 -1.49 20.15 4.89
N ASN A 270 -2.40 20.95 5.43
CA ASN A 270 -3.34 20.50 6.46
C ASN A 270 -4.29 19.39 5.98
N ALA A 271 -4.71 19.45 4.73
CA ALA A 271 -5.60 18.46 4.12
C ALA A 271 -4.79 17.59 3.16
N ARG A 272 -4.84 16.27 3.37
CA ARG A 272 -4.07 15.26 2.64
C ARG A 272 -4.98 14.08 2.33
N TYR A 273 -4.73 13.39 1.22
CA TYR A 273 -5.46 12.18 0.89
C TYR A 273 -4.84 10.99 1.63
N GLN A 274 -5.35 10.72 2.82
CA GLN A 274 -4.88 9.66 3.70
C GLN A 274 -6.00 9.21 4.64
N THR A 275 -5.86 8.03 5.25
CA THR A 275 -6.82 7.54 6.25
C THR A 275 -6.44 7.91 7.69
N GLY A 276 -5.14 8.05 7.97
CA GLY A 276 -4.62 8.44 9.28
C GLY A 276 -4.80 9.93 9.61
N SER A 277 -4.59 10.28 10.88
CA SER A 277 -4.72 11.64 11.40
C SER A 277 -3.37 12.34 11.51
N SER A 278 -3.27 13.54 10.95
CA SER A 278 -2.09 14.40 11.08
C SER A 278 -2.01 14.99 12.49
N ALA A 279 -0.89 14.82 13.20
CA ALA A 279 -0.67 15.44 14.51
C ALA A 279 0.35 16.61 14.46
N SER A 280 1.32 16.56 13.53
CA SER A 280 2.22 17.67 13.22
C SER A 280 2.43 17.78 11.71
N ASN A 281 2.55 19.01 11.20
CA ASN A 281 2.78 19.29 9.78
C ASN A 281 4.17 19.87 9.48
N ASP A 282 4.94 20.29 10.48
CA ASP A 282 6.28 20.85 10.27
C ASP A 282 7.33 19.74 10.41
N CYS A 283 8.02 19.40 9.31
CA CYS A 283 8.96 18.29 9.26
C CYS A 283 10.37 18.68 9.72
N ASP A 284 10.62 19.96 10.00
CA ASP A 284 11.92 20.46 10.45
C ASP A 284 12.32 19.86 11.80
N ALA A 285 13.34 18.99 11.77
CA ALA A 285 13.86 18.29 12.94
C ALA A 285 14.45 19.23 14.01
N SER A 286 14.78 20.48 13.65
CA SER A 286 15.28 21.49 14.59
C SER A 286 14.18 22.16 15.42
N LYS A 287 12.90 21.89 15.10
CA LYS A 287 11.73 22.47 15.78
C LYS A 287 11.00 21.45 16.63
N ASN A 288 10.17 21.96 17.54
CA ASN A 288 9.23 21.17 18.35
C ASN A 288 9.87 19.94 18.99
N TYR A 289 11.12 20.05 19.46
CA TYR A 289 11.85 18.93 20.07
C TYR A 289 11.99 17.71 19.16
N ASN A 290 12.26 17.92 17.87
CA ASN A 290 12.36 16.86 16.86
C ASN A 290 11.08 16.03 16.72
N THR A 291 9.89 16.65 16.80
CA THR A 291 8.62 15.94 16.59
C THR A 291 8.43 15.50 15.13
N GLY A 292 9.06 16.21 14.19
CA GLY A 292 8.81 16.01 12.76
C GLY A 292 7.37 16.32 12.36
N CYS A 293 7.04 16.03 11.11
CA CYS A 293 5.66 16.01 10.64
C CYS A 293 5.20 14.56 10.63
N ASN A 294 4.05 14.28 11.23
CA ASN A 294 3.67 12.92 11.55
C ASN A 294 2.17 12.66 11.38
N VAL A 295 1.87 11.40 11.11
CA VAL A 295 0.53 10.87 10.89
C VAL A 295 0.36 9.62 11.72
N ALA A 296 -0.58 9.66 12.67
CA ALA A 296 -0.98 8.49 13.42
C ALA A 296 -1.99 7.68 12.59
N PHE A 297 -1.85 6.36 12.57
CA PHE A 297 -2.77 5.45 11.86
C PHE A 297 -4.04 5.25 12.71
N SER A 298 -4.72 6.36 13.00
CA SER A 298 -5.76 6.48 14.02
C SER A 298 -7.02 5.67 13.73
N ASP A 299 -7.20 5.30 12.47
CA ASP A 299 -8.29 4.50 11.94
C ASP A 299 -8.06 2.98 12.10
N ASP A 300 -6.82 2.56 12.40
CA ASP A 300 -6.46 1.13 12.47
C ASP A 300 -5.77 0.76 13.81
N PRO A 301 -6.48 0.09 14.74
CA PRO A 301 -5.92 -0.35 16.01
C PRO A 301 -4.99 -1.57 15.88
N TYR A 302 -4.86 -2.15 14.68
CA TYR A 302 -3.98 -3.27 14.38
C TYR A 302 -2.69 -2.85 13.67
N SER A 303 -2.48 -1.54 13.47
CA SER A 303 -1.28 -1.03 12.83
C SER A 303 -0.01 -1.26 13.64
N TYR A 304 -0.09 -1.34 14.97
CA TYR A 304 1.12 -1.39 15.79
C TYR A 304 1.01 -2.26 17.05
N GLY A 305 2.17 -2.73 17.52
CA GLY A 305 2.36 -3.42 18.80
C GLY A 305 1.42 -4.61 18.97
N HIS A 306 0.72 -4.64 20.11
CA HIS A 306 -0.13 -5.78 20.47
C HIS A 306 -1.28 -6.03 19.52
N GLY A 307 -1.91 -4.98 19.01
CA GLY A 307 -2.97 -5.10 18.00
C GLY A 307 -2.43 -5.79 16.75
N PHE A 308 -1.31 -5.34 16.24
CA PHE A 308 -0.63 -5.91 15.07
C PHE A 308 -0.26 -7.38 15.28
N ASN A 309 0.42 -7.69 16.40
CA ASN A 309 0.86 -9.05 16.72
C ASN A 309 -0.31 -10.01 16.86
N SER A 310 -1.44 -9.56 17.42
CA SER A 310 -2.67 -10.37 17.56
C SER A 310 -3.29 -10.80 16.22
N GLN A 311 -2.98 -10.09 15.13
CA GLN A 311 -3.45 -10.41 13.78
C GLN A 311 -2.46 -11.30 13.00
N GLY A 312 -1.34 -11.73 13.60
CA GLY A 312 -0.25 -12.39 12.87
C GLY A 312 0.52 -11.42 11.98
N GLY A 313 0.56 -10.15 12.39
CA GLY A 313 1.25 -9.06 11.74
C GLY A 313 0.55 -8.55 10.48
N GLY A 314 1.32 -8.22 9.46
CA GLY A 314 0.81 -7.58 8.25
C GLY A 314 1.89 -7.09 7.29
N TYR A 315 1.48 -6.18 6.43
CA TYR A 315 2.32 -5.60 5.39
C TYR A 315 2.39 -4.10 5.55
N TYR A 316 3.60 -3.57 5.46
CA TYR A 316 3.84 -2.13 5.33
C TYR A 316 4.45 -1.88 3.95
N ALA A 317 3.88 -0.95 3.20
CA ALA A 317 4.45 -0.46 1.95
C ALA A 317 4.75 1.03 2.08
N MET A 318 5.98 1.44 1.82
CA MET A 318 6.39 2.84 1.75
C MET A 318 6.88 3.14 0.33
N GLU A 319 6.24 4.10 -0.30
CA GLU A 319 6.69 4.68 -1.56
C GLU A 319 7.28 6.06 -1.31
N LYS A 320 8.44 6.33 -1.91
CA LYS A 320 9.11 7.62 -1.95
C LYS A 320 9.42 7.98 -3.40
N THR A 321 8.78 9.03 -3.92
CA THR A 321 9.03 9.57 -5.26
C THR A 321 9.05 11.09 -5.25
N LYS A 322 9.62 11.69 -6.30
CA LYS A 322 9.57 13.14 -6.50
C LYS A 322 8.15 13.65 -6.77
N GLU A 323 7.36 12.86 -7.48
CA GLU A 323 6.02 13.23 -7.94
C GLU A 323 4.97 13.13 -6.81
N ASP A 324 4.91 11.99 -6.12
CA ASP A 324 3.87 11.72 -5.13
C ASP A 324 4.29 12.03 -3.68
N GLY A 325 5.58 12.29 -3.46
CA GLY A 325 6.17 12.46 -2.15
C GLY A 325 6.37 11.12 -1.44
N VAL A 326 6.00 11.05 -0.16
CA VAL A 326 6.05 9.81 0.63
C VAL A 326 4.65 9.32 0.93
N ARG A 327 4.33 8.08 0.54
CA ARG A 327 3.06 7.40 0.85
C ARG A 327 3.33 6.12 1.61
N ILE A 328 2.60 5.88 2.69
CA ILE A 328 2.72 4.66 3.51
C ILE A 328 1.36 4.01 3.63
N TRP A 329 1.29 2.72 3.32
CA TRP A 329 0.13 1.87 3.52
C TRP A 329 0.43 0.81 4.56
N PHE A 330 -0.57 0.52 5.37
CA PHE A 330 -0.62 -0.66 6.22
C PHE A 330 -1.80 -1.53 5.82
N TRP A 331 -1.57 -2.85 5.80
CA TRP A 331 -2.63 -3.84 5.78
C TRP A 331 -2.33 -4.94 6.80
N ALA A 332 -3.28 -5.20 7.70
CA ALA A 332 -3.20 -6.35 8.60
C ALA A 332 -3.17 -7.66 7.79
N ARG A 333 -2.53 -8.71 8.32
CA ARG A 333 -2.35 -10.01 7.64
C ARG A 333 -3.66 -10.59 7.09
N SER A 334 -4.73 -10.43 7.86
CA SER A 334 -6.07 -10.93 7.57
C SER A 334 -6.93 -9.98 6.72
N ASP A 335 -6.41 -8.82 6.33
CA ASP A 335 -7.14 -7.89 5.46
C ASP A 335 -7.32 -8.51 4.06
N ASN A 336 -8.55 -8.46 3.56
CA ASN A 336 -8.90 -8.95 2.23
C ASN A 336 -8.52 -7.95 1.12
N ASN A 337 -8.22 -6.71 1.48
CA ASN A 337 -7.82 -5.65 0.56
C ASN A 337 -6.31 -5.59 0.32
N VAL A 338 -5.51 -6.48 0.94
CA VAL A 338 -4.07 -6.59 0.63
C VAL A 338 -3.92 -6.84 -0.87
N PRO A 339 -3.20 -5.98 -1.61
CA PRO A 339 -2.99 -6.18 -3.04
C PRO A 339 -2.27 -7.51 -3.31
N SER A 340 -2.66 -8.18 -4.40
CA SER A 340 -2.15 -9.52 -4.72
C SER A 340 -0.63 -9.57 -4.90
N GLU A 341 -0.08 -8.51 -5.47
CA GLU A 341 1.34 -8.28 -5.73
C GLU A 341 2.14 -8.00 -4.46
N ILE A 342 1.49 -7.53 -3.39
CA ILE A 342 2.07 -7.40 -2.05
C ILE A 342 2.04 -8.74 -1.32
N LYS A 343 0.90 -9.45 -1.38
CA LYS A 343 0.72 -10.74 -0.70
C LYS A 343 1.55 -11.87 -1.32
N TYR A 344 1.75 -11.83 -2.63
CA TYR A 344 2.41 -12.87 -3.41
C TYR A 344 3.42 -12.25 -4.38
N PRO A 345 4.54 -11.69 -3.89
CA PRO A 345 5.52 -11.04 -4.74
C PRO A 345 6.12 -12.04 -5.74
N LEU A 346 6.10 -11.68 -7.01
CA LEU A 346 6.70 -12.49 -8.08
C LEU A 346 8.20 -12.21 -8.19
N ALA A 347 8.99 -13.21 -8.55
CA ALA A 347 10.40 -13.02 -8.88
C ALA A 347 10.52 -12.09 -10.11
N GLY A 348 11.25 -10.97 -9.96
CA GLY A 348 11.29 -9.90 -10.98
C GLY A 348 9.98 -9.12 -11.09
N GLY A 349 9.15 -9.16 -10.05
CA GLY A 349 7.82 -8.57 -10.01
C GLY A 349 7.83 -7.07 -10.30
N VAL A 350 6.76 -6.63 -10.94
CA VAL A 350 6.45 -5.22 -11.19
C VAL A 350 5.31 -4.83 -10.26
N VAL A 351 5.47 -3.71 -9.57
CA VAL A 351 4.46 -3.15 -8.67
C VAL A 351 4.16 -1.73 -9.11
N SER A 352 2.88 -1.38 -9.12
CA SER A 352 2.41 -0.04 -9.48
C SER A 352 1.36 0.36 -8.44
N PRO A 353 1.73 1.20 -7.45
CA PRO A 353 0.79 1.72 -6.47
C PRO A 353 -0.33 2.47 -7.18
N GLY A 354 -1.54 1.93 -7.15
CA GLY A 354 -2.67 2.44 -7.92
C GLY A 354 -3.91 2.64 -7.06
N PRO A 355 -5.01 3.13 -7.65
CA PRO A 355 -6.27 3.30 -6.94
C PRO A 355 -6.80 2.02 -6.27
N THR A 356 -6.36 0.84 -6.73
CA THR A 356 -6.71 -0.47 -6.17
C THR A 356 -6.09 -0.74 -4.80
N TRP A 357 -5.04 -0.01 -4.41
CA TRP A 357 -4.45 -0.10 -3.07
C TRP A 357 -5.27 0.67 -2.01
N GLY A 358 -6.18 1.54 -2.46
CA GLY A 358 -6.91 2.47 -1.60
C GLY A 358 -6.06 3.67 -1.17
N ALA A 359 -6.64 4.48 -0.30
CA ALA A 359 -5.95 5.63 0.28
C ALA A 359 -4.78 5.15 1.16
N PRO A 360 -3.61 5.83 1.12
CA PRO A 360 -2.52 5.53 2.03
C PRO A 360 -2.90 5.83 3.48
N SER A 361 -2.34 5.08 4.42
CA SER A 361 -2.48 5.36 5.86
C SER A 361 -1.85 6.71 6.22
N ALA A 362 -0.71 7.04 5.60
CA ALA A 362 -0.09 8.36 5.67
C ALA A 362 0.38 8.85 4.31
N HIS A 363 0.16 10.13 4.03
CA HIS A 363 0.65 10.79 2.83
C HIS A 363 1.41 12.06 3.22
N PHE A 364 2.62 12.21 2.70
CA PHE A 364 3.44 13.41 2.84
C PHE A 364 3.78 13.92 1.43
N PRO A 365 2.89 14.74 0.82
CA PRO A 365 3.14 15.27 -0.50
C PRO A 365 4.34 16.21 -0.47
N LEU A 366 5.24 16.05 -1.45
CA LEU A 366 6.39 16.91 -1.67
C LEU A 366 6.09 17.90 -2.81
N GLY A 367 6.66 19.09 -2.75
CA GLY A 367 6.35 20.20 -3.67
C GLY A 367 6.93 21.52 -3.16
N ASP A 368 6.35 22.65 -3.56
CA ASP A 368 6.93 23.98 -3.27
C ASP A 368 7.21 24.26 -1.78
N ASN A 369 6.39 23.71 -0.87
CA ASN A 369 6.54 23.90 0.58
C ASN A 369 7.37 22.81 1.27
N CYS A 370 7.81 21.80 0.51
CA CYS A 370 8.74 20.77 0.94
C CYS A 370 9.36 20.12 -0.32
N ASP A 371 10.39 20.75 -0.86
CA ASP A 371 11.04 20.30 -2.09
C ASP A 371 11.81 18.99 -1.90
N TYR A 372 11.64 18.04 -2.80
CA TYR A 372 12.28 16.73 -2.71
C TYR A 372 13.81 16.85 -2.70
N ASP A 373 14.38 17.51 -3.71
CA ASP A 373 15.83 17.54 -3.94
C ASP A 373 16.59 18.32 -2.86
N SER A 374 15.89 19.21 -2.14
CA SER A 374 16.42 19.94 -0.99
C SER A 374 16.45 19.11 0.29
N HIS A 375 15.52 18.17 0.47
CA HIS A 375 15.28 17.50 1.75
C HIS A 375 15.59 16.00 1.73
N PHE A 376 15.55 15.35 0.58
CA PHE A 376 15.65 13.90 0.45
C PHE A 376 16.72 13.49 -0.57
N ASN A 377 17.33 12.34 -0.31
CA ASN A 377 18.25 11.68 -1.24
C ASN A 377 18.16 10.15 -1.08
N ALA A 378 19.18 9.41 -1.54
CA ALA A 378 19.23 7.96 -1.35
C ALA A 378 19.28 7.55 0.14
N HIS A 379 18.26 6.83 0.60
CA HIS A 379 18.14 6.35 1.97
C HIS A 379 18.64 4.93 2.15
N ILE A 380 19.36 4.69 3.24
CA ILE A 380 19.51 3.34 3.82
C ILE A 380 18.29 3.01 4.68
N MET A 381 18.05 1.72 4.91
CA MET A 381 16.99 1.22 5.78
C MET A 381 17.56 0.81 7.14
N VAL A 382 16.78 0.94 8.21
CA VAL A 382 17.18 0.62 9.58
C VAL A 382 16.09 -0.17 10.29
N PHE A 383 16.48 -1.23 10.98
CA PHE A 383 15.67 -1.86 12.02
C PHE A 383 16.39 -1.70 13.35
N ASP A 384 15.65 -1.28 14.38
CA ASP A 384 16.14 -1.30 15.74
C ASP A 384 15.04 -1.55 16.78
N LEU A 385 15.52 -1.73 18.00
CA LEU A 385 14.71 -1.78 19.21
C LEU A 385 15.54 -1.17 20.34
N THR A 386 15.23 0.07 20.70
CA THR A 386 15.76 0.72 21.90
C THR A 386 14.77 0.64 23.06
N PHE A 387 15.18 1.16 24.22
CA PHE A 387 14.33 1.23 25.40
C PHE A 387 14.42 2.59 26.08
N CYS A 388 13.28 3.10 26.57
CA CYS A 388 13.21 4.38 27.25
C CYS A 388 13.71 5.53 26.38
N GLY A 389 14.86 6.13 26.70
CA GLY A 389 15.45 7.21 25.93
C GLY A 389 14.56 8.45 25.83
N ASP A 390 14.88 9.26 24.84
CA ASP A 390 14.34 10.61 24.65
C ASP A 390 12.82 10.64 24.44
N TRP A 391 12.23 9.56 23.91
CA TRP A 391 10.79 9.46 23.70
C TRP A 391 10.09 8.51 24.68
N ALA A 392 10.33 7.20 24.61
CA ALA A 392 9.57 6.22 25.40
C ALA A 392 9.71 6.44 26.91
N GLY A 393 10.88 6.87 27.37
CA GLY A 393 11.13 7.21 28.77
C GLY A 393 10.42 8.50 29.19
N ASN A 394 10.36 9.48 28.29
CA ASN A 394 9.81 10.81 28.56
C ASN A 394 8.27 10.79 28.64
N VAL A 395 7.61 9.95 27.84
CA VAL A 395 6.13 9.78 27.87
C VAL A 395 5.67 8.65 28.79
N TRP A 396 6.55 8.14 29.66
CA TRP A 396 6.26 6.98 30.51
C TRP A 396 5.00 7.17 31.38
N SER A 397 4.83 8.35 31.98
CA SER A 397 3.74 8.63 32.92
C SER A 397 2.33 8.53 32.32
N THR A 398 2.21 8.66 30.99
CA THR A 398 0.95 8.55 30.24
C THR A 398 0.84 7.27 29.42
N SER A 399 1.87 6.42 29.45
CA SER A 399 1.97 5.22 28.60
C SER A 399 1.11 4.03 29.02
N GLY A 400 0.51 4.08 30.22
CA GLY A 400 -0.17 2.93 30.81
C GLY A 400 0.76 1.90 31.47
N CYS A 401 2.08 2.14 31.50
CA CYS A 401 3.07 1.23 32.10
C CYS A 401 3.16 1.26 33.64
N GLY A 402 2.26 1.99 34.29
CA GLY A 402 2.14 2.04 35.74
C GLY A 402 3.12 3.00 36.42
N VAL A 403 3.27 2.84 37.73
CA VAL A 403 3.99 3.78 38.63
C VAL A 403 5.49 3.48 38.76
N GLN A 404 5.97 2.45 38.07
CA GLN A 404 7.40 2.16 38.01
C GLN A 404 8.11 3.21 37.16
N SER A 405 9.44 3.17 37.10
CA SER A 405 10.22 4.05 36.23
C SER A 405 10.82 3.26 35.07
N CYS A 406 10.96 3.93 33.92
CA CYS A 406 11.66 3.33 32.78
C CYS A 406 13.15 3.11 33.10
N THR A 407 13.83 4.13 33.65
CA THR A 407 15.27 4.14 34.00
C THR A 407 15.59 4.68 35.40
N ASP A 408 14.63 5.26 36.13
CA ASP A 408 14.93 6.05 37.33
C ASP A 408 15.16 5.19 38.58
N TYR A 409 16.40 5.20 39.07
CA TYR A 409 16.87 4.53 40.28
C TYR A 409 16.62 5.32 41.58
N THR A 410 16.19 6.58 41.50
CA THR A 410 16.01 7.46 42.69
C THR A 410 14.69 7.23 43.43
N MET A 411 13.77 6.47 42.83
CA MET A 411 12.48 6.16 43.42
C MET A 411 12.57 4.98 44.42
N PRO A 412 12.20 5.16 45.70
CA PRO A 412 12.55 4.27 46.82
C PRO A 412 11.95 2.85 46.80
N ARG A 413 11.23 2.45 45.73
CA ARG A 413 10.67 1.09 45.53
C ARG A 413 10.78 0.55 44.09
N ASN A 414 11.43 1.26 43.17
CA ASN A 414 11.42 0.93 41.74
C ASN A 414 12.83 0.67 41.23
N LEU A 415 13.16 -0.61 41.10
CA LEU A 415 14.22 -1.03 40.20
C LEU A 415 13.74 -0.73 38.75
N PRO A 416 14.56 -0.11 37.89
CA PRO A 416 14.11 0.26 36.54
C PRO A 416 13.58 -0.94 35.78
N VAL A 417 12.47 -0.71 35.09
CA VAL A 417 11.73 -1.75 34.38
C VAL A 417 12.63 -2.47 33.38
N VAL A 418 13.43 -1.70 32.61
CA VAL A 418 14.38 -2.26 31.65
C VAL A 418 15.42 -3.15 32.32
N ASP A 419 15.89 -2.80 33.51
CA ASP A 419 17.05 -3.46 34.08
C ASP A 419 16.68 -4.73 34.86
N ASN A 420 15.46 -4.80 35.40
CA ASN A 420 15.10 -5.80 36.43
C ASN A 420 13.94 -6.73 36.09
N ASN A 421 13.26 -6.52 34.96
CA ASN A 421 12.15 -7.36 34.53
C ASN A 421 12.43 -8.01 33.15
N PRO A 422 13.48 -8.85 33.00
CA PRO A 422 13.85 -9.41 31.70
C PRO A 422 12.70 -10.12 30.99
N SER A 423 11.90 -10.89 31.71
CA SER A 423 10.82 -11.70 31.13
C SER A 423 9.71 -10.87 30.46
N GLN A 424 9.57 -9.58 30.79
CA GLN A 424 8.57 -8.73 30.13
C GLN A 424 8.90 -8.48 28.66
N PHE A 425 10.18 -8.60 28.28
CA PHE A 425 10.66 -8.39 26.91
C PHE A 425 10.53 -9.64 26.03
N THR A 426 9.76 -10.64 26.47
CA THR A 426 9.51 -11.87 25.70
C THR A 426 8.87 -11.56 24.35
N ASN A 427 7.98 -10.57 24.29
CA ASN A 427 7.36 -10.12 23.03
C ASN A 427 8.07 -8.91 22.41
N ALA A 428 9.28 -8.55 22.87
CA ALA A 428 10.04 -7.44 22.31
C ALA A 428 10.96 -7.94 21.16
N TYR A 429 10.35 -8.36 20.06
CA TYR A 429 11.05 -8.87 18.88
C TYR A 429 10.37 -8.53 17.55
N TRP A 430 11.21 -8.32 16.54
CA TRP A 430 10.82 -8.35 15.14
C TRP A 430 10.89 -9.80 14.64
N GLU A 431 9.88 -10.22 13.90
CA GLU A 431 9.90 -11.42 13.05
C GLU A 431 9.47 -11.04 11.65
N ILE A 432 10.38 -11.19 10.69
CA ILE A 432 10.25 -10.65 9.34
C ILE A 432 10.23 -11.82 8.35
N ASN A 433 9.18 -11.90 7.53
CA ASN A 433 9.13 -12.85 6.42
C ASN A 433 10.06 -12.37 5.30
N SER A 434 9.90 -11.11 4.87
CA SER A 434 10.69 -10.54 3.80
C SER A 434 10.67 -9.02 3.82
N LEU A 435 11.72 -8.43 3.22
CA LEU A 435 11.76 -7.01 2.85
C LEU A 435 12.10 -6.94 1.36
N SER A 436 11.20 -6.37 0.56
CA SER A 436 11.39 -6.19 -0.87
C SER A 436 11.54 -4.71 -1.20
N VAL A 437 12.55 -4.37 -2.00
CA VAL A 437 12.77 -3.02 -2.50
C VAL A 437 12.59 -3.01 -4.01
N TYR A 438 11.74 -2.12 -4.49
CA TYR A 438 11.48 -1.89 -5.90
C TYR A 438 11.92 -0.47 -6.26
N THR A 439 12.49 -0.29 -7.45
CA THR A 439 12.91 1.02 -7.96
C THR A 439 12.16 1.35 -9.25
N PRO A 440 11.98 2.64 -9.62
CA PRO A 440 11.32 3.02 -10.86
C PRO A 440 11.90 2.27 -12.08
N SER A 441 11.02 1.76 -12.93
CA SER A 441 11.42 1.02 -14.13
C SER A 441 12.17 1.93 -15.10
N SER A 442 13.41 1.61 -15.46
CA SER A 442 14.18 2.37 -16.44
C SER A 442 13.54 2.27 -17.82
N GLY A 443 12.78 3.29 -18.24
CA GLY A 443 12.12 3.31 -19.55
C GLY A 443 10.83 4.14 -19.64
N TRP A 444 10.30 4.63 -18.52
CA TRP A 444 9.24 5.63 -18.54
C TRP A 444 9.85 7.02 -18.46
N PRO A 445 9.82 7.82 -19.53
CA PRO A 445 10.08 9.24 -19.39
C PRO A 445 8.95 9.83 -18.53
N PHE A 446 9.33 10.43 -17.41
CA PHE A 446 8.49 11.36 -16.67
C PHE A 446 8.14 12.57 -17.53
#